data_AF-A0AAJ6HYF0-F1
#
_entry.id   AF-A0AAJ6HYF0-F1
#
_cell.length_a   1.000
_cell.length_b   1.000
_cell.length_c   1.000
_cell.angle_alpha   90.00
_cell.angle_beta   90.00
_cell.angle_gamma   90.00
#
_symmetry.space_group_name_H-M   'P 1'
#
loop_
_entity.id
_entity.type
_entity.pdbx_description
1 polymer ?
#
loop_
_entity_poly.entity_id
_entity_poly.type
_entity_poly.pdbx_seq_one_letter_code
_entity_poly.pdbx_strand_id
1 'polypeptide(L)'
;MDDTPRWYRPQPNGLLLIGTATALFGYLTPWFRGSPRRQWWYSGWGYLEKEGGWTWWVVVFLVIAICASLWAGRSVELALFAAGATVAGMFLAGAVVAVSLGTLPERTSIDWVGELPFGMGMPLMAIGFGTAIAGALAAVRRDGESS
;
A
#
# COMPACT_ATOMS: atom_id res chain seq x y z
N MET A 1 30.67 9.43 24.59
CA MET A 1 30.19 8.08 24.26
C MET A 1 28.68 8.12 24.41
N ASP A 2 27.93 7.84 23.34
CA ASP A 2 26.47 7.84 23.41
C ASP A 2 25.99 6.56 24.10
N ASP A 3 25.57 6.66 25.36
CA ASP A 3 25.01 5.56 26.16
C ASP A 3 23.51 5.32 25.86
N THR A 4 23.04 5.72 24.68
CA THR A 4 21.66 5.44 24.27
C THR A 4 21.48 3.93 24.06
N PRO A 5 20.52 3.30 24.75
CA PRO A 5 20.28 1.87 24.61
C PRO A 5 20.06 1.51 23.13
N ARG A 6 20.83 0.55 22.61
CA ARG A 6 20.84 0.17 21.18
C ARG A 6 19.50 -0.35 20.66
N TRP A 7 18.50 -0.55 21.53
CA TRP A 7 17.16 -1.01 21.19
C TRP A 7 16.27 0.09 20.58
N TYR A 8 16.58 1.39 20.78
CA TYR A 8 15.76 2.48 20.22
C TYR A 8 16.13 2.84 18.78
N ARG A 9 17.32 2.44 18.28
CA ARG A 9 17.79 2.84 16.94
C ARG A 9 17.12 1.98 15.85
N PRO A 10 16.31 2.57 14.95
CA PRO A 10 15.72 1.84 13.84
C PRO A 10 16.80 1.35 12.87
N GLN A 11 16.61 0.16 12.31
CA GLN A 11 17.40 -0.38 11.19
C GLN A 11 16.41 -0.75 10.08
N PRO A 12 16.11 0.21 9.19
CA PRO A 12 15.06 0.03 8.21
C PRO A 12 15.46 -0.92 7.08
N ASN A 13 14.51 -1.74 6.63
CA ASN A 13 14.61 -2.33 5.30
C ASN A 13 14.14 -1.29 4.27
N GLY A 14 15.09 -0.68 3.57
CA GLY A 14 14.82 0.46 2.67
C GLY A 14 13.78 0.15 1.59
N LEU A 15 13.86 -1.03 0.94
CA LEU A 15 12.90 -1.41 -0.10
C LEU A 15 11.50 -1.62 0.47
N LEU A 16 11.40 -2.31 1.61
CA LEU A 16 10.12 -2.57 2.25
C LEU A 16 9.47 -1.27 2.75
N LEU A 17 10.25 -0.38 3.36
CA LEU A 17 9.78 0.92 3.85
C LEU A 17 9.34 1.83 2.70
N ILE A 18 10.17 2.00 1.66
CA ILE A 18 9.84 2.84 0.51
C ILE A 18 8.64 2.27 -0.24
N GLY A 19 8.59 0.95 -0.43
CA GLY A 19 7.48 0.28 -1.10
C GLY A 19 6.15 0.47 -0.36
N THR A 20 6.13 0.22 0.94
CA THR A 20 4.91 0.37 1.77
C THR A 20 4.47 1.83 1.88
N ALA A 21 5.39 2.78 2.01
CA ALA A 21 5.09 4.21 1.99
C ALA A 21 4.54 4.65 0.62
N THR A 22 5.13 4.18 -0.48
CA THR A 22 4.67 4.46 -1.84
C THR A 22 3.29 3.87 -2.10
N ALA A 23 3.02 2.66 -1.60
CA ALA A 23 1.72 2.03 -1.69
C ALA A 23 0.65 2.82 -0.93
N LEU A 24 0.96 3.28 0.29
CA LEU A 24 0.06 4.12 1.08
C LEU A 24 -0.21 5.45 0.37
N PHE A 25 0.83 6.09 -0.15
CA PHE A 25 0.68 7.33 -0.92
C PHE A 25 -0.16 7.12 -2.19
N GLY A 26 0.07 6.02 -2.91
CA GLY A 26 -0.75 5.61 -4.05
C GLY A 26 -2.22 5.40 -3.67
N TYR A 27 -2.48 4.79 -2.52
CA TYR A 27 -3.84 4.56 -2.03
C TYR A 27 -4.56 5.88 -1.71
N LEU A 28 -3.87 6.85 -1.12
CA LEU A 28 -4.47 8.14 -0.76
C LEU A 28 -4.62 9.09 -1.96
N THR A 29 -3.85 8.88 -3.03
CA THR A 29 -3.92 9.72 -4.25
C THR A 29 -5.06 9.33 -5.17
N PRO A 30 -5.52 10.25 -6.05
CA PRO A 30 -6.60 9.99 -7.02
C PRO A 30 -6.36 8.76 -7.92
N TRP A 31 -7.35 7.87 -7.97
CA TRP A 31 -7.32 6.64 -8.79
C TRP A 31 -8.00 6.83 -10.14
N PHE A 32 -9.28 7.18 -10.14
CA PHE A 32 -10.07 7.40 -11.35
C PHE A 32 -11.26 8.32 -11.09
N ARG A 33 -11.91 8.77 -12.15
CA ARG A 33 -13.21 9.48 -12.09
C ARG A 33 -14.29 8.66 -12.78
N GLY A 34 -15.51 8.71 -12.26
CA GLY A 34 -16.66 8.06 -12.90
C GLY A 34 -17.13 8.72 -14.21
N SER A 35 -16.63 9.92 -14.52
CA SER A 35 -16.88 10.63 -15.79
C SER A 35 -15.88 11.78 -15.94
N PRO A 36 -15.49 12.18 -17.17
CA PRO A 36 -14.68 13.38 -17.40
C PRO A 36 -15.30 14.67 -16.83
N ARG A 37 -16.63 14.73 -16.73
CA ARG A 37 -17.39 15.88 -16.21
C ARG A 37 -17.54 15.89 -14.68
N ARG A 38 -17.25 14.77 -13.99
CA ARG A 38 -17.27 14.75 -12.52
C ARG A 38 -16.03 15.47 -11.98
N GLN A 39 -16.25 16.31 -10.97
CA GLN A 39 -15.19 17.09 -10.32
C GLN A 39 -14.42 16.28 -9.27
N TRP A 40 -15.02 15.24 -8.70
CA TRP A 40 -14.41 14.44 -7.64
C TRP A 40 -13.79 13.14 -8.18
N TRP A 41 -12.72 12.72 -7.51
CA TRP A 41 -11.97 11.51 -7.81
C TRP A 41 -12.26 10.42 -6.78
N TYR A 42 -12.29 9.16 -7.21
CA TYR A 42 -12.21 8.04 -6.29
C TYR A 42 -10.76 7.93 -5.79
N SER A 43 -10.59 7.90 -4.48
CA SER A 43 -9.31 7.67 -3.80
C SER A 43 -9.57 7.18 -2.38
N GLY A 44 -8.56 6.58 -1.77
CA GLY A 44 -8.61 6.19 -0.36
C GLY A 44 -8.87 7.40 0.53
N TRP A 45 -8.29 8.56 0.18
CA TRP A 45 -8.55 9.82 0.89
C TRP A 45 -10.01 10.25 0.80
N GLY A 46 -10.61 10.20 -0.38
CA GLY A 46 -12.03 10.54 -0.56
C GLY A 46 -12.96 9.65 0.26
N TYR A 47 -12.62 8.37 0.41
CA TYR A 47 -13.37 7.46 1.29
C TYR A 47 -13.18 7.78 2.78
N LEU A 48 -11.98 8.20 3.20
CA LEU A 48 -11.71 8.63 4.58
C LEU A 48 -12.53 9.86 4.97
N GLU A 49 -12.71 10.82 4.05
CA GLU A 49 -13.46 12.04 4.32
C GLU A 49 -14.98 11.82 4.41
N LYS A 50 -15.52 10.85 3.64
CA LYS A 50 -16.98 10.75 3.43
C LYS A 50 -17.67 9.56 4.09
N GLU A 51 -17.03 8.40 4.11
CA GLU A 51 -17.75 7.14 4.32
C GLU A 51 -17.17 6.27 5.43
N GLY A 52 -16.15 6.76 6.16
CA GLY A 52 -15.53 6.15 7.36
C GLY A 52 -15.97 4.71 7.64
N GLY A 53 -15.19 3.72 7.19
CA GLY A 53 -15.61 2.32 7.22
C GLY A 53 -14.46 1.36 6.95
N TRP A 54 -14.78 0.16 6.44
CA TRP A 54 -13.79 -0.91 6.25
C TRP A 54 -12.63 -0.54 5.30
N THR A 55 -12.81 0.47 4.44
CA THR A 55 -11.76 1.03 3.56
C THR A 55 -10.57 1.59 4.34
N TRP A 56 -10.74 1.94 5.62
CA TRP A 56 -9.66 2.42 6.49
C TRP A 56 -8.64 1.33 6.83
N TRP A 57 -9.05 0.05 6.80
CA TRP A 57 -8.18 -1.06 7.13
C TRP A 57 -6.96 -1.13 6.21
N VAL A 58 -7.08 -0.69 4.96
CA VAL A 58 -5.92 -0.56 4.05
C VAL A 58 -4.85 0.34 4.67
N VAL A 59 -5.24 1.51 5.19
CA VAL A 59 -4.32 2.45 5.84
C VAL A 59 -3.71 1.84 7.09
N VAL A 60 -4.50 1.15 7.91
CA VAL A 60 -4.00 0.45 9.11
C VAL A 60 -2.89 -0.52 8.76
N PHE A 61 -3.16 -1.43 7.83
CA PHE A 61 -2.21 -2.46 7.45
C PHE A 61 -0.94 -1.86 6.86
N LEU A 62 -1.07 -0.82 6.04
CA LEU A 62 0.09 -0.13 5.47
C LEU A 62 0.88 0.66 6.51
N VAL A 63 0.23 1.30 7.48
CA VAL A 63 0.92 1.98 8.60
C VAL A 63 1.64 0.98 9.49
N ILE A 64 1.00 -0.14 9.82
CA ILE A 64 1.64 -1.25 10.56
C ILE A 64 2.86 -1.75 9.79
N ALA A 65 2.73 -1.95 8.48
CA ALA A 65 3.82 -2.39 7.63
C ALA A 65 4.98 -1.37 7.60
N ILE A 66 4.69 -0.08 7.50
CA ILE A 66 5.69 1.00 7.57
C ILE A 66 6.41 0.98 8.91
N CYS A 67 5.67 0.93 10.02
CA CYS A 67 6.24 0.86 11.36
C CYS A 67 7.13 -0.36 11.50
N ALA A 68 6.66 -1.55 11.17
CA ALA A 68 7.46 -2.77 11.24
C ALA A 68 8.70 -2.71 10.32
N SER A 69 8.59 -2.08 9.15
CA SER A 69 9.71 -1.91 8.20
C SER A 69 10.88 -1.09 8.75
N LEU A 70 10.63 -0.18 9.71
CA LEU A 70 11.68 0.60 10.37
C LEU A 70 12.62 -0.26 11.24
N TRP A 71 12.17 -1.43 11.69
CA TRP A 71 12.96 -2.39 12.47
C TRP A 71 13.21 -3.72 11.75
N ALA A 72 12.69 -3.89 10.52
CA ALA A 72 12.82 -5.12 9.74
C ALA A 72 14.27 -5.50 9.40
N GLY A 73 15.23 -4.58 9.46
CA GLY A 73 16.65 -4.91 9.31
C GLY A 73 17.25 -5.66 10.49
N ARG A 74 16.56 -5.72 11.65
CA ARG A 74 17.05 -6.39 12.87
C ARG A 74 16.55 -7.82 13.03
N SER A 75 15.40 -8.15 12.46
CA SER A 75 14.74 -9.44 12.64
C SER A 75 13.93 -9.79 11.40
N VAL A 76 14.13 -11.01 10.91
CA VAL A 76 13.35 -11.57 9.80
C VAL A 76 11.88 -11.70 10.18
N GLU A 77 11.55 -11.97 11.44
CA GLU A 77 10.17 -12.04 11.91
C GLU A 77 9.46 -10.69 11.68
N LEU A 78 10.14 -9.58 11.95
CA LEU A 78 9.59 -8.24 11.68
C LEU A 78 9.48 -7.97 10.18
N ALA A 79 10.43 -8.44 9.37
CA ALA A 79 10.35 -8.33 7.93
C ALA A 79 9.17 -9.13 7.35
N LEU A 80 8.95 -10.36 7.84
CA LEU A 80 7.82 -11.21 7.45
C LEU A 80 6.49 -10.64 7.95
N PHE A 81 6.45 -10.11 9.16
CA PHE A 81 5.26 -9.43 9.69
C PHE A 81 4.89 -8.21 8.86
N ALA A 82 5.88 -7.36 8.54
CA ALA A 82 5.69 -6.22 7.64
C ALA A 82 5.23 -6.65 6.24
N ALA A 83 5.79 -7.74 5.70
CA ALA A 83 5.36 -8.31 4.42
C ALA A 83 3.91 -8.82 4.48
N GLY A 84 3.52 -9.54 5.54
CA GLY A 84 2.16 -10.02 5.75
C GLY A 84 1.16 -8.88 5.83
N ALA A 85 1.47 -7.83 6.60
CA ALA A 85 0.65 -6.62 6.67
C ALA A 85 0.55 -5.92 5.30
N THR A 86 1.65 -5.86 4.54
CA THR A 86 1.66 -5.31 3.17
C THR A 86 0.72 -6.09 2.24
N VAL A 87 0.77 -7.43 2.28
CA VAL A 87 -0.09 -8.30 1.47
C VAL A 87 -1.56 -8.12 1.85
N ALA A 88 -1.89 -8.07 3.15
CA ALA A 88 -3.25 -7.79 3.60
C ALA A 88 -3.75 -6.43 3.09
N GLY A 89 -2.90 -5.39 3.18
CA GLY A 89 -3.17 -4.07 2.63
C GLY A 89 -3.40 -4.09 1.11
N MET A 90 -2.63 -4.87 0.37
CA MET A 90 -2.76 -5.04 -1.08
C MET A 90 -4.12 -5.65 -1.46
N PHE A 91 -4.51 -6.74 -0.81
CA PHE A 91 -5.80 -7.38 -1.07
C PHE A 91 -6.97 -6.46 -0.75
N LEU A 92 -6.92 -5.79 0.40
CA LEU A 92 -7.96 -4.83 0.77
C LEU A 92 -8.00 -3.63 -0.19
N ALA A 93 -6.85 -3.08 -0.58
CA ALA A 93 -6.79 -1.99 -1.56
C ALA A 93 -7.45 -2.40 -2.89
N GLY A 94 -7.15 -3.60 -3.38
CA GLY A 94 -7.80 -4.17 -4.56
C GLY A 94 -9.31 -4.31 -4.40
N ALA A 95 -9.78 -4.81 -3.25
CA ALA A 95 -11.21 -4.90 -2.95
C ALA A 95 -11.89 -3.53 -2.93
N VAL A 96 -11.26 -2.50 -2.33
CA VAL A 96 -11.81 -1.14 -2.30
C VAL A 96 -11.91 -0.57 -3.72
N VAL A 97 -10.87 -0.73 -4.54
CA VAL A 97 -10.88 -0.30 -5.95
C VAL A 97 -11.97 -1.03 -6.73
N ALA A 98 -12.11 -2.34 -6.55
CA ALA A 98 -13.14 -3.14 -7.21
C ALA A 98 -14.56 -2.70 -6.83
N VAL A 99 -14.83 -2.48 -5.54
CA VAL A 99 -16.12 -1.94 -5.06
C VAL A 99 -16.36 -0.56 -5.65
N SER A 100 -15.34 0.30 -5.70
CA SER A 100 -15.44 1.64 -6.29
C SER A 100 -15.88 1.60 -7.75
N LEU A 101 -15.31 0.68 -8.54
CA LEU A 101 -15.71 0.46 -9.94
C LEU A 101 -17.14 -0.09 -10.03
N GLY A 102 -17.53 -0.99 -9.14
CA GLY A 102 -18.88 -1.56 -9.07
C GLY A 102 -19.98 -0.54 -8.73
N THR A 103 -19.65 0.62 -8.16
CA THR A 103 -20.61 1.71 -7.93
C THR A 103 -20.96 2.51 -9.19
N LEU A 104 -20.21 2.32 -10.28
CA LEU A 104 -20.46 3.03 -11.53
C LEU A 104 -21.62 2.38 -12.30
N PRO A 105 -22.44 3.17 -13.03
CA PRO A 105 -23.53 2.62 -13.82
C PRO A 105 -22.99 1.63 -14.85
N GLU A 106 -23.53 0.42 -14.85
CA GLU A 106 -23.14 -0.66 -15.74
C GLU A 106 -23.34 -0.23 -17.21
N ARG A 107 -22.30 -0.35 -18.02
CA ARG A 107 -22.37 -0.11 -19.47
C ARG A 107 -22.15 -1.44 -20.19
N THR A 108 -22.83 -1.59 -21.32
CA THR A 108 -22.88 -2.84 -22.10
C THR A 108 -21.58 -3.21 -22.82
N SER A 109 -20.52 -2.39 -22.75
CA SER A 109 -19.19 -2.75 -23.24
C SER A 109 -18.26 -3.08 -22.07
N ILE A 110 -17.18 -3.82 -22.32
CA ILE A 110 -16.09 -4.03 -21.33
C ILE A 110 -15.04 -2.91 -21.44
N ASP A 111 -14.91 -2.30 -22.62
CA ASP A 111 -13.92 -1.26 -22.91
C ASP A 111 -14.12 0.04 -22.11
N TRP A 112 -15.34 0.28 -21.60
CA TRP A 112 -15.68 1.52 -20.91
C TRP A 112 -14.83 1.79 -19.67
N VAL A 113 -14.32 0.77 -18.97
CA VAL A 113 -13.43 0.95 -17.81
C VAL A 113 -12.11 1.57 -18.27
N GLY A 114 -11.61 1.16 -19.44
CA GLY A 114 -10.40 1.72 -20.05
C GLY A 114 -10.55 3.17 -20.50
N GLU A 115 -11.78 3.65 -20.69
CA GLU A 115 -12.09 5.02 -21.08
C GLU A 115 -12.20 5.98 -19.88
N LEU A 116 -12.15 5.46 -18.65
CA LEU A 116 -12.24 6.30 -17.46
C LEU A 116 -10.98 7.18 -17.31
N PRO A 117 -11.10 8.43 -16.84
CA PRO A 117 -9.93 9.25 -16.53
C PRO A 117 -9.20 8.64 -15.33
N PHE A 118 -8.05 8.03 -15.57
CA PHE A 118 -7.17 7.48 -14.53
C PHE A 118 -6.17 8.52 -14.02
N GLY A 119 -5.91 8.46 -12.72
CA GLY A 119 -4.87 9.20 -12.04
C GLY A 119 -3.65 8.32 -11.76
N MET A 120 -2.69 8.87 -11.02
CA MET A 120 -1.44 8.17 -10.69
C MET A 120 -1.57 7.19 -9.52
N GLY A 121 -2.67 7.22 -8.76
CA GLY A 121 -2.74 6.45 -7.51
C GLY A 121 -2.68 4.94 -7.70
N MET A 122 -3.35 4.38 -8.70
CA MET A 122 -3.26 2.93 -8.98
C MET A 122 -1.87 2.48 -9.47
N PRO A 123 -1.24 3.16 -10.45
CA PRO A 123 0.15 2.89 -10.79
C PRO A 123 1.11 2.98 -9.60
N LEU A 124 0.97 4.00 -8.75
CA LEU A 124 1.79 4.17 -7.55
C LEU A 124 1.57 3.05 -6.54
N MET A 125 0.33 2.61 -6.34
CA MET A 125 0.04 1.44 -5.52
C MET A 125 0.75 0.19 -6.06
N ALA A 126 0.63 -0.08 -7.37
CA ALA A 126 1.26 -1.24 -7.99
C ALA A 126 2.79 -1.23 -7.82
N ILE A 127 3.43 -0.09 -8.07
CA ILE A 127 4.87 0.10 -7.86
C ILE A 127 5.23 -0.08 -6.39
N GLY A 128 4.46 0.51 -5.49
CA GLY A 128 4.69 0.42 -4.04
C GLY A 128 4.61 -1.01 -3.52
N PHE A 129 3.53 -1.73 -3.85
CA PHE A 129 3.35 -3.13 -3.45
C PHE A 129 4.44 -4.03 -4.05
N GLY A 130 4.74 -3.89 -5.35
CA GLY A 130 5.82 -4.65 -5.99
C GLY A 130 7.19 -4.41 -5.34
N THR A 131 7.50 -3.15 -5.03
CA THR A 131 8.76 -2.77 -4.35
C THR A 131 8.82 -3.35 -2.94
N ALA A 132 7.70 -3.30 -2.20
CA ALA A 132 7.63 -3.86 -0.85
C ALA A 132 7.84 -5.37 -0.85
N ILE A 133 7.18 -6.10 -1.76
CA ILE A 133 7.36 -7.55 -1.92
C ILE A 133 8.81 -7.89 -2.27
N ALA A 134 9.43 -7.15 -3.20
CA ALA A 134 10.85 -7.33 -3.52
C ALA A 134 11.75 -7.09 -2.30
N GLY A 135 11.44 -6.09 -1.47
CA GLY A 135 12.14 -5.82 -0.22
C GLY A 135 12.01 -6.93 0.82
N ALA A 136 10.83 -7.55 0.92
CA ALA A 136 10.59 -8.70 1.79
C ALA A 136 11.38 -9.93 1.34
N LEU A 137 11.34 -10.25 0.04
CA LEU A 137 12.10 -11.37 -0.53
C LEU A 137 13.61 -11.19 -0.34
N ALA A 138 14.11 -9.97 -0.53
CA ALA A 138 15.51 -9.65 -0.29
C ALA A 138 15.91 -9.83 1.19
N ALA A 139 15.00 -9.56 2.13
CA ALA A 139 15.25 -9.78 3.56
C ALA A 139 15.39 -11.26 3.90
N VAL A 140 14.45 -12.08 3.41
CA VAL A 140 14.45 -13.54 3.65
C VAL A 140 15.71 -14.18 3.05
N ARG A 141 16.12 -13.76 1.85
CA ARG A 141 17.33 -14.28 1.22
C ARG A 141 18.59 -14.01 2.05
N ARG A 142 18.74 -12.81 2.61
CA ARG A 142 19.92 -12.43 3.39
C ARG A 142 20.09 -13.25 4.67
N ASP A 143 18.98 -13.66 5.28
CA ASP A 143 18.99 -14.49 6.48
C ASP A 143 19.53 -15.89 6.20
N GLY A 144 19.07 -16.52 5.12
CA GLY A 144 19.54 -17.84 4.69
C GLY A 144 21.00 -17.88 4.21
N GLU A 145 21.60 -16.71 3.89
CA GLU A 145 23.04 -16.59 3.60
C GLU A 145 23.89 -16.47 4.89
N SER A 146 23.26 -16.22 6.04
CA SER A 146 23.92 -16.03 7.35
C SER A 146 23.85 -17.24 8.29
N SER A 147 23.09 -18.28 7.92
CA SER A 147 22.93 -19.56 8.60
C SER A 147 23.82 -20.66 8.03
#